data_AF-A0A7U4RPY7-F1
#
_entry.id   AF-A0A7U4RPY7-F1
#
_cell.length_a   1.000
_cell.length_b   1.000
_cell.length_c   1.000
_cell.angle_alpha   90.00
_cell.angle_beta   90.00
_cell.angle_gamma   90.00
#
_symmetry.space_group_name_H-M   'P 1'
#
loop_
_entity.id
_entity.type
_entity.pdbx_description
1 polymer ?
#
loop_
_entity_poly.entity_id
_entity_poly.type
_entity_poly.pdbx_seq_one_letter_code
_entity_poly.pdbx_strand_id
1 'polypeptide(L)'
;MRDFQILNFQDLNIVNATVFRKPLEEIKFTNKECITVVIIRDPYEYFDTVLEQHIENEMSPNLSKEVRQAMATLDSEAFLTWFSTLNYLPLINPQTFQLDMRKRIKNALKRLELFDYVVPYDKIDLFLTHIAPDITIHTAEIQRPSFSLGAVKKSELTQIFVRKDLQLYEHTQSLWKLSESKQYKSLKSLIEKKEPQKKQKQKQKQKLYHGLVGKISENTIRGWVIHMKRSESVIVGIYKNGTLLKEIKADKMRPDIQEITGHSTSKCGIHITFETAVFKKGDKIEIKTLPDGVIIPLGKQAKEFLGMD
;
A
#
# COMPACT_ATOMS: atom_id res chain seq x y z
N MET A 1 17.77 -26.02 -3.19
CA MET A 1 17.71 -25.05 -2.08
C MET A 1 16.78 -23.94 -2.52
N ARG A 2 15.93 -23.41 -1.63
CA ARG A 2 15.08 -22.27 -2.00
C ARG A 2 15.92 -21.01 -1.86
N ASP A 3 15.94 -20.17 -2.88
CA ASP A 3 16.64 -18.88 -2.78
C ASP A 3 15.77 -17.92 -1.98
N PHE A 4 16.38 -17.32 -0.94
CA PHE A 4 15.75 -16.31 -0.10
C PHE A 4 16.43 -14.95 -0.30
N GLN A 5 15.59 -13.93 -0.45
CA GLN A 5 15.99 -12.53 -0.50
C GLN A 5 15.37 -11.81 0.70
N ILE A 6 16.21 -11.44 1.65
CA ILE A 6 15.78 -10.88 2.92
C ILE A 6 16.13 -9.40 2.94
N LEU A 7 15.09 -8.56 2.96
CA LEU A 7 15.23 -7.19 3.40
C LEU A 7 15.34 -7.20 4.92
N ASN A 8 16.55 -7.01 5.41
CA ASN A 8 16.86 -7.04 6.82
C ASN A 8 17.16 -5.62 7.28
N PHE A 9 16.34 -5.12 8.17
CA PHE A 9 16.56 -3.82 8.80
C PHE A 9 17.69 -3.87 9.82
N GLN A 10 18.10 -5.06 10.25
CA GLN A 10 19.13 -5.24 11.26
C GLN A 10 20.45 -5.74 10.67
N ASP A 11 21.51 -5.61 11.46
CA ASP A 11 22.79 -6.27 11.19
C ASP A 11 22.83 -7.72 11.68
N LEU A 12 21.78 -8.49 11.39
CA LEU A 12 21.87 -9.95 11.58
C LEU A 12 22.86 -10.53 10.58
N ASN A 13 23.71 -11.43 11.05
CA ASN A 13 24.55 -12.25 10.18
C ASN A 13 23.74 -13.46 9.72
N ILE A 14 23.08 -13.33 8.58
CA ILE A 14 22.23 -14.36 7.99
C ILE A 14 23.03 -15.10 6.91
N VAL A 15 23.10 -16.43 7.03
CA VAL A 15 23.79 -17.32 6.10
C VAL A 15 22.73 -18.08 5.28
N ASN A 16 23.10 -18.45 4.04
CA ASN A 16 22.23 -19.13 3.05
C ASN A 16 21.03 -18.28 2.57
N ALA A 17 21.17 -16.95 2.59
CA ALA A 17 20.20 -16.02 1.99
C ALA A 17 20.93 -14.79 1.43
N THR A 18 20.32 -14.13 0.46
CA THR A 18 20.77 -12.80 0.00
C THR A 18 20.16 -11.74 0.91
N VAL A 19 20.99 -11.01 1.64
CA VAL A 19 20.54 -9.98 2.59
C VAL A 19 20.73 -8.60 1.99
N PHE A 20 19.69 -7.77 2.06
CA PHE A 20 19.75 -6.37 1.69
C PHE A 20 19.60 -5.49 2.93
N ARG A 21 20.51 -4.51 3.07
CA ARG A 21 20.55 -3.53 4.18
C ARG A 21 20.35 -2.08 3.70
N LYS A 22 19.81 -1.91 2.50
CA LYS A 22 19.57 -0.61 1.87
C LYS A 22 18.08 -0.42 1.61
N PRO A 23 17.61 0.83 1.39
CA PRO A 23 16.21 1.08 1.13
C PRO A 23 15.68 0.28 -0.06
N LEU A 24 14.41 -0.12 0.03
CA LEU A 24 13.74 -1.00 -0.92
C LEU A 24 13.78 -0.47 -2.37
N GLU A 25 13.69 0.85 -2.55
CA GLU A 25 13.83 1.52 -3.85
C GLU A 25 15.17 1.27 -4.54
N GLU A 26 16.22 0.97 -3.78
CA GLU A 26 17.57 0.76 -4.29
C GLU A 26 17.90 -0.73 -4.52
N ILE A 27 16.98 -1.62 -4.16
CA ILE A 27 17.12 -3.06 -4.31
C ILE A 27 16.59 -3.49 -5.67
N LYS A 28 17.38 -4.31 -6.36
CA LYS A 28 16.94 -5.05 -7.54
C LYS A 28 16.79 -6.51 -7.14
N PHE A 29 15.56 -6.92 -6.85
CA PHE A 29 15.27 -8.34 -6.60
C PHE A 29 15.56 -9.14 -7.88
N THR A 30 16.36 -10.19 -7.76
CA THR A 30 16.71 -11.07 -8.89
C THR A 30 15.66 -12.16 -9.05
N ASN A 31 15.26 -12.44 -10.29
CA ASN A 31 14.37 -13.52 -10.74
C ASN A 31 12.98 -13.62 -10.09
N LYS A 32 12.03 -14.23 -10.83
CA LYS A 32 10.64 -14.39 -10.39
C LYS A 32 10.43 -15.52 -9.36
N GLU A 33 11.43 -16.36 -9.13
CA GLU A 33 11.29 -17.60 -8.34
C GLU A 33 11.86 -17.50 -6.91
N CYS A 34 12.45 -16.36 -6.53
CA CYS A 34 12.98 -16.16 -5.19
C CYS A 34 11.86 -15.89 -4.17
N ILE A 35 12.00 -16.43 -2.95
CA ILE A 35 11.12 -16.07 -1.82
C ILE A 35 11.63 -14.76 -1.23
N THR A 36 10.78 -13.74 -1.21
CA THR A 36 11.12 -12.45 -0.62
C THR A 36 10.60 -12.35 0.81
N VAL A 37 11.47 -11.93 1.71
CA VAL A 37 11.17 -11.79 3.14
C VAL A 37 11.55 -10.40 3.60
N VAL A 38 10.76 -9.82 4.48
CA VAL A 38 11.15 -8.62 5.23
C VAL A 38 11.01 -8.88 6.72
N ILE A 39 12.04 -8.49 7.47
CA ILE A 39 12.06 -8.60 8.93
C ILE A 39 11.86 -7.20 9.52
N ILE A 40 10.84 -7.05 10.38
CA ILE A 40 10.45 -5.79 11.01
C ILE A 40 10.61 -5.93 12.52
N ARG A 41 11.29 -4.99 13.18
CA ARG A 41 11.53 -5.01 14.62
C ARG A 41 10.56 -4.08 15.36
N ASP A 42 10.38 -4.30 16.66
CA ASP A 42 9.81 -3.30 17.56
C ASP A 42 10.46 -1.92 17.29
N PRO A 43 9.68 -0.88 17.00
CA PRO A 43 10.21 0.41 16.60
C PRO A 43 11.11 1.09 17.62
N TYR A 44 10.90 0.84 18.92
CA TYR A 44 11.71 1.44 19.97
C TYR A 44 13.11 0.82 19.99
N GLU A 45 13.17 -0.51 20.07
CA GLU A 45 14.45 -1.23 20.02
C GLU A 45 15.20 -0.99 18.71
N TYR A 46 14.46 -0.87 17.61
CA TYR A 46 15.04 -0.61 16.31
C TYR A 46 15.68 0.77 16.24
N PHE A 47 14.99 1.81 16.73
CA PHE A 47 15.55 3.15 16.81
C PHE A 47 16.87 3.14 17.60
N ASP A 48 16.89 2.49 18.76
CA ASP A 48 18.09 2.41 19.61
C ASP A 48 19.27 1.76 18.87
N THR A 49 18.99 0.67 18.16
CA THR A 49 19.99 -0.05 17.35
C THR A 49 20.54 0.83 16.22
N VAL A 50 19.65 1.49 15.48
CA VAL A 50 20.05 2.32 14.34
C VAL A 50 20.79 3.56 14.80
N LEU A 51 20.42 4.15 15.94
CA LEU A 51 21.14 5.27 16.53
C LEU A 51 22.60 4.91 16.83
N GLU A 52 22.84 3.81 17.56
CA GLU A 52 24.19 3.36 17.88
C GLU A 52 25.01 3.05 16.60
N GLN A 53 24.41 2.35 15.64
CA GLN A 53 25.05 2.07 14.33
C GLN A 53 25.46 3.35 13.60
N HIS A 54 24.60 4.38 13.58
CA HIS A 54 24.91 5.64 12.93
C HIS A 54 26.01 6.40 13.67
N ILE A 55 25.99 6.41 15.01
CA ILE A 55 27.05 7.03 15.81
C ILE A 55 28.41 6.37 15.52
N GLU A 56 28.43 5.05 15.34
CA GLU A 56 29.66 4.29 15.07
C GLU A 56 30.18 4.43 13.63
N ASN A 57 29.28 4.40 12.64
CA ASN A 57 29.68 4.14 11.25
C ASN A 57 29.35 5.28 10.26
N GLU A 58 28.34 6.12 10.53
CA GLU A 58 27.79 7.03 9.52
C GLU A 58 27.86 8.52 9.88
N MET A 59 27.86 8.86 11.17
CA MET A 59 27.96 10.24 11.64
C MET A 59 29.39 10.76 11.55
N SER A 60 29.53 12.09 11.39
CA SER A 60 30.86 12.71 11.46
C SER A 60 31.45 12.52 12.87
N PRO A 61 32.77 12.35 13.02
CA PRO A 61 33.38 12.10 14.34
C PRO A 61 33.01 13.14 15.40
N ASN A 62 32.86 14.41 15.01
CA ASN A 62 32.45 15.48 15.91
C ASN A 62 31.00 15.30 16.37
N LEU A 63 30.07 15.02 15.44
CA LEU A 63 28.67 14.81 15.78
C LEU A 63 28.50 13.54 16.63
N SER A 64 29.20 12.45 16.31
CA SER A 64 29.19 11.23 17.12
C SER A 64 29.64 11.51 18.56
N LYS A 65 30.69 12.33 18.74
CA LYS A 65 31.17 12.72 20.07
C LYS A 65 30.13 13.55 20.82
N GLU A 66 29.50 14.52 20.17
CA GLU A 66 28.43 15.36 20.76
C GLU A 66 27.22 14.51 21.18
N VAL A 67 26.77 13.59 20.32
CA VAL A 67 25.65 12.69 20.63
C VAL A 67 25.99 11.78 21.82
N ARG A 68 27.17 11.16 21.83
CA ARG A 68 27.62 10.33 22.98
C ARG A 68 27.71 11.13 24.26
N GLN A 69 28.24 12.35 24.20
CA GLN A 69 28.32 13.23 25.37
C GLN A 69 26.92 13.56 25.88
N ALA A 70 25.99 13.94 24.99
CA ALA A 70 24.61 14.24 25.36
C ALA A 70 23.91 13.02 25.99
N MET A 71 24.08 11.81 25.43
CA MET A 71 23.53 10.57 26.01
C MET A 71 24.10 10.26 27.40
N ALA A 72 25.36 10.59 27.65
CA ALA A 72 26.01 10.35 28.94
C ALA A 72 25.61 11.38 30.02
N THR A 73 25.28 12.61 29.63
CA THR A 73 25.04 13.72 30.57
C THR A 73 23.57 14.07 30.77
N LEU A 74 22.72 13.81 29.78
CA LEU A 74 21.31 14.15 29.80
C LEU A 74 20.47 12.92 30.17
N ASP A 75 19.35 13.14 30.84
CA ASP A 75 18.33 12.09 30.92
C ASP A 75 17.69 11.82 29.55
N SER A 76 16.91 10.73 29.44
CA SER A 76 16.35 10.29 28.16
C SER A 76 15.43 11.32 27.49
N GLU A 77 14.69 12.13 28.25
CA GLU A 77 13.75 13.10 27.69
C GLU A 77 14.46 14.38 27.26
N ALA A 78 15.41 14.86 28.07
CA ALA A 78 16.30 15.96 27.72
C ALA A 78 17.16 15.61 26.50
N PHE A 79 17.69 14.39 26.43
CA PHE A 79 18.41 13.89 25.26
C PHE A 79 17.55 13.92 24.01
N LEU A 80 16.33 13.36 24.04
CA LEU A 80 15.44 13.38 22.88
C LEU A 80 15.06 14.79 22.43
N THR A 81 14.83 15.68 23.39
CA THR A 81 14.52 17.09 23.11
C THR A 81 15.67 17.73 22.33
N TRP A 82 16.90 17.62 22.86
CA TRP A 82 18.10 18.08 22.17
C TRP A 82 18.29 17.40 20.81
N PHE A 83 18.18 16.08 20.75
CA PHE A 83 18.41 15.29 19.54
C PHE A 83 17.42 15.65 18.42
N SER A 84 16.18 15.99 18.78
CA SER A 84 15.17 16.44 17.81
C SER A 84 15.55 17.75 17.10
N THR A 85 16.34 18.61 17.75
CA THR A 85 16.81 19.87 17.16
C THR A 85 17.81 19.67 16.02
N LEU A 86 18.50 18.52 16.00
CA LEU A 86 19.44 18.17 14.94
C LEU A 86 18.73 17.86 13.61
N ASN A 87 17.42 17.59 13.64
CA ASN A 87 16.60 17.21 12.49
C ASN A 87 17.24 16.13 11.60
N TYR A 88 17.90 15.15 12.23
CA TYR A 88 18.64 14.11 11.53
C TYR A 88 17.69 13.12 10.86
N LEU A 89 17.41 13.36 9.58
CA LEU A 89 16.35 12.68 8.84
C LEU A 89 16.44 11.13 8.91
N PRO A 90 17.58 10.45 8.71
CA PRO A 90 17.61 8.98 8.68
C PRO A 90 16.97 8.29 9.91
N LEU A 91 17.03 8.92 11.08
CA LEU A 91 16.51 8.39 12.34
C LEU A 91 15.03 8.69 12.61
N ILE A 92 14.37 9.47 11.76
CA ILE A 92 12.94 9.74 11.84
C ILE A 92 12.18 8.67 11.04
N ASN A 93 11.50 7.76 11.72
CA ASN A 93 10.76 6.61 11.19
C ASN A 93 11.64 5.74 10.29
N PRO A 94 12.75 5.21 10.82
CA PRO A 94 13.78 4.56 10.03
C PRO A 94 13.28 3.29 9.31
N GLN A 95 12.38 2.49 9.88
CA GLN A 95 11.84 1.30 9.18
C GLN A 95 10.92 1.70 8.02
N THR A 96 10.10 2.75 8.23
CA THR A 96 9.27 3.32 7.15
C THR A 96 10.15 3.88 6.04
N PHE A 97 11.29 4.51 6.36
CA PHE A 97 12.26 5.01 5.38
C PHE A 97 12.85 3.88 4.53
N GLN A 98 13.22 2.75 5.14
CA GLN A 98 13.72 1.58 4.42
C GLN A 98 12.69 0.99 3.44
N LEU A 99 11.38 1.16 3.69
CA LEU A 99 10.32 0.72 2.78
C LEU A 99 9.80 1.79 1.83
N ASP A 100 9.89 3.07 2.16
CA ASP A 100 9.57 4.19 1.27
C ASP A 100 10.48 5.37 1.68
N MET A 101 11.47 5.69 0.85
CA MET A 101 12.45 6.74 1.18
C MET A 101 11.84 8.13 1.42
N ARG A 102 10.60 8.38 0.96
CA ARG A 102 9.83 9.61 1.25
C ARG A 102 8.99 9.49 2.52
N LYS A 103 9.12 8.41 3.26
CA LYS A 103 8.49 8.10 4.55
C LYS A 103 6.97 8.17 4.52
N ARG A 104 6.37 7.73 3.42
CA ARG A 104 4.91 7.70 3.26
C ARG A 104 4.36 6.39 3.81
N ILE A 105 3.78 6.41 5.01
CA ILE A 105 3.30 5.20 5.69
C ILE A 105 2.32 4.38 4.82
N LYS A 106 1.40 5.03 4.10
CA LYS A 106 0.46 4.37 3.18
C LYS A 106 1.16 3.53 2.10
N ASN A 107 2.33 3.97 1.63
CA ASN A 107 3.08 3.24 0.63
C ASN A 107 3.92 2.13 1.26
N ALA A 108 4.55 2.39 2.39
CA ALA A 108 5.31 1.38 3.13
C ALA A 108 4.42 0.17 3.49
N LEU A 109 3.20 0.42 4.01
CA LEU A 109 2.21 -0.63 4.31
C LEU A 109 1.84 -1.46 3.08
N LYS A 110 1.62 -0.82 1.92
CA LYS A 110 1.34 -1.53 0.67
C LYS A 110 2.53 -2.36 0.18
N ARG A 111 3.75 -1.88 0.42
CA ARG A 111 4.97 -2.58 0.02
C ARG A 111 5.25 -3.80 0.88
N LEU A 112 4.89 -3.78 2.17
CA LEU A 112 4.93 -4.99 3.01
C LEU A 112 4.16 -6.14 2.38
N GLU A 113 2.98 -5.86 1.81
CA GLU A 113 2.13 -6.88 1.18
C GLU A 113 2.71 -7.48 -0.12
N LEU A 114 3.81 -6.93 -0.64
CA LEU A 114 4.50 -7.46 -1.82
C LEU A 114 5.49 -8.59 -1.48
N PHE A 115 5.88 -8.71 -0.22
CA PHE A 115 6.78 -9.78 0.23
C PHE A 115 6.03 -11.11 0.36
N ASP A 116 6.73 -12.22 0.13
CA ASP A 116 6.16 -13.54 0.41
C ASP A 116 5.94 -13.73 1.91
N TYR A 117 6.84 -13.17 2.73
CA TYR A 117 6.72 -13.21 4.19
C TYR A 117 7.12 -11.86 4.80
N VAL A 118 6.35 -11.42 5.79
CA VAL A 118 6.62 -10.25 6.64
C VAL A 118 6.72 -10.78 8.07
N VAL A 119 7.92 -10.72 8.66
CA VAL A 119 8.26 -11.44 9.88
C VAL A 119 8.60 -10.44 11.00
N PRO A 120 7.84 -10.41 12.10
CA PRO A 120 8.25 -9.69 13.31
C PRO A 120 9.54 -10.28 13.86
N TYR A 121 10.44 -9.42 14.33
CA TYR A 121 11.75 -9.85 14.82
C TYR A 121 11.67 -10.93 15.91
N ASP A 122 10.72 -10.81 16.85
CA ASP A 122 10.47 -11.77 17.92
C ASP A 122 9.86 -13.10 17.44
N LYS A 123 9.66 -13.28 16.13
CA LYS A 123 9.11 -14.47 15.49
C LYS A 123 10.06 -15.12 14.48
N ILE A 124 11.32 -14.67 14.42
CA ILE A 124 12.34 -15.23 13.52
C ILE A 124 12.49 -16.74 13.71
N ASP A 125 12.55 -17.23 14.95
CA ASP A 125 12.75 -18.67 15.20
C ASP A 125 11.61 -19.53 14.63
N LEU A 126 10.38 -19.03 14.71
CA LEU A 126 9.22 -19.70 14.11
C LEU A 126 9.28 -19.67 12.58
N PHE A 127 9.72 -18.56 11.99
CA PHE A 127 9.96 -18.45 10.55
C PHE A 127 11.02 -19.46 10.08
N LEU A 128 12.17 -19.53 10.75
CA LEU A 128 13.23 -20.47 10.42
C LEU A 128 12.72 -21.92 10.56
N THR A 129 12.05 -22.25 11.66
CA THR A 129 11.55 -23.61 11.92
C THR A 129 10.54 -24.09 10.87
N HIS A 130 9.59 -23.24 10.47
CA HIS A 130 8.47 -23.67 9.64
C HIS A 130 8.60 -23.36 8.14
N ILE A 131 9.41 -22.37 7.77
CA ILE A 131 9.46 -21.87 6.39
C ILE A 131 10.84 -22.05 5.78
N ALA A 132 11.89 -21.68 6.52
CA ALA A 132 13.27 -21.59 6.02
C ALA A 132 14.30 -22.24 6.96
N PRO A 133 14.20 -23.56 7.22
CA PRO A 133 15.06 -24.26 8.18
C PRO A 133 16.52 -24.35 7.72
N ASP A 134 16.77 -24.07 6.45
CA ASP A 134 18.08 -24.02 5.80
C ASP A 134 18.81 -22.68 6.01
N ILE A 135 18.13 -21.65 6.52
CA ILE A 135 18.74 -20.38 6.88
C ILE A 135 19.31 -20.46 8.29
N THR A 136 20.55 -19.98 8.46
CA THR A 136 21.18 -19.83 9.78
C THR A 136 21.35 -18.36 10.11
N ILE A 137 21.01 -17.97 11.34
CA ILE A 137 21.18 -16.61 11.83
C ILE A 137 22.15 -16.65 13.01
N HIS A 138 23.25 -15.91 12.90
CA HIS A 138 24.14 -15.64 14.01
C HIS A 138 23.78 -14.27 14.59
N THR A 139 23.24 -14.27 15.80
CA THR A 139 23.02 -13.04 16.56
C THR A 139 24.35 -12.62 17.17
N ALA A 140 24.87 -11.46 16.75
CA ALA A 140 25.94 -10.81 17.50
C ALA A 140 25.44 -10.47 18.91
N GLU A 141 26.32 -10.50 19.90
CA GLU A 141 25.99 -10.07 21.25
C GLU A 141 25.63 -8.58 21.20
N ILE A 142 24.33 -8.28 21.38
CA ILE A 142 23.83 -6.91 21.32
C ILE A 142 24.31 -6.23 22.61
N GLN A 143 25.29 -5.34 22.49
CA GLN A 143 25.63 -4.46 23.60
C GLN A 143 24.39 -3.66 23.98
N ARG A 144 24.08 -3.61 25.28
CA ARG A 144 22.96 -2.81 25.76
C ARG A 144 23.20 -1.35 25.37
N PRO A 145 22.28 -0.71 24.65
CA PRO A 145 22.49 0.66 24.20
C PRO A 145 22.55 1.59 25.40
N SER A 146 23.35 2.64 25.27
CA SER A 146 23.52 3.65 26.34
C SER A 146 22.27 4.51 26.54
N PHE A 147 21.40 4.53 25.53
CA PHE A 147 20.08 5.15 25.52
C PHE A 147 19.02 4.10 25.16
N SER A 148 17.79 4.27 25.67
CA SER A 148 16.65 3.45 25.26
C SER A 148 15.43 4.33 25.03
N LEU A 149 14.97 4.44 23.78
CA LEU A 149 13.74 5.11 23.40
C LEU A 149 12.54 4.50 24.14
N GLY A 150 12.63 3.20 24.46
CA GLY A 150 11.66 2.48 25.25
C GLY A 150 11.47 3.00 26.68
N ALA A 151 12.41 3.78 27.23
CA ALA A 151 12.27 4.39 28.56
C ALA A 151 11.32 5.60 28.56
N VAL A 152 11.12 6.21 27.40
CA VAL A 152 10.34 7.46 27.21
C VAL A 152 9.17 7.26 26.23
N LYS A 153 8.59 6.05 26.18
CA LYS A 153 7.47 5.70 25.28
C LYS A 153 6.27 6.64 25.38
N LYS A 154 6.04 7.24 26.55
CA LYS A 154 4.92 8.15 26.82
C LYS A 154 5.16 9.59 26.37
N SER A 155 6.40 9.97 26.06
CA SER A 155 6.72 11.33 25.60
C SER A 155 6.19 11.56 24.19
N GLU A 156 5.66 12.76 23.93
CA GLU A 156 5.19 13.15 22.59
C GLU A 156 6.35 13.20 21.58
N LEU A 157 7.56 13.52 22.04
CA LEU A 157 8.76 13.55 21.20
C LEU A 157 9.07 12.19 20.62
N THR A 158 8.83 11.11 21.36
CA THR A 158 9.02 9.74 20.89
C THR A 158 8.17 9.46 19.65
N GLN A 159 6.97 10.04 19.55
CA GLN A 159 6.11 9.88 18.38
C GLN A 159 6.72 10.53 17.12
N ILE A 160 7.54 11.57 17.24
CA ILE A 160 8.23 12.17 16.09
C ILE A 160 9.12 11.12 15.42
N PHE A 161 9.85 10.35 16.22
CA PHE A 161 10.83 9.39 15.74
C PHE A 161 10.22 8.08 15.25
N VAL A 162 9.13 7.57 15.84
CA VAL A 162 8.66 6.20 15.52
C VAL A 162 7.17 6.06 15.22
N ARG A 163 6.37 7.13 15.15
CA ARG A 163 4.90 7.02 14.96
C ARG A 163 4.48 6.23 13.73
N LYS A 164 5.19 6.37 12.61
CA LYS A 164 4.89 5.62 11.37
C LYS A 164 5.38 4.18 11.49
N ASP A 165 6.52 3.97 12.15
CA ASP A 165 7.07 2.64 12.37
C ASP A 165 6.18 1.81 13.32
N LEU A 166 5.51 2.44 14.29
CA LEU A 166 4.50 1.80 15.13
C LEU A 166 3.34 1.24 14.29
N GLN A 167 2.78 2.05 13.37
CA GLN A 167 1.74 1.59 12.46
C GLN A 167 2.24 0.47 11.52
N LEU A 168 3.49 0.58 11.06
CA LEU A 168 4.13 -0.44 10.23
C LEU A 168 4.26 -1.77 10.98
N TYR A 169 4.68 -1.71 12.25
CA TYR A 169 4.87 -2.88 13.10
C TYR A 169 3.55 -3.55 13.49
N GLU A 170 2.51 -2.79 13.81
CA GLU A 170 1.15 -3.33 14.03
C GLU A 170 0.60 -4.06 12.80
N HIS A 171 0.83 -3.51 11.60
CA HIS A 171 0.45 -4.18 10.35
C HIS A 171 1.27 -5.45 10.10
N THR A 172 2.56 -5.41 10.42
CA THR A 172 3.46 -6.57 10.37
C THR A 172 2.96 -7.71 11.25
N GLN A 173 2.63 -7.42 12.51
CA GLN A 173 2.03 -8.38 13.45
C GLN A 173 0.76 -9.02 12.87
N SER A 174 -0.09 -8.19 12.26
CA SER A 174 -1.34 -8.64 11.63
C SER A 174 -1.11 -9.56 10.42
N LEU A 175 -0.15 -9.22 9.55
CA LEU A 175 0.22 -10.03 8.39
C LEU A 175 0.85 -11.37 8.81
N TRP A 176 1.72 -11.36 9.83
CA TRP A 176 2.31 -12.57 10.37
C TRP A 176 1.27 -13.51 10.98
N LYS A 177 0.36 -13.00 11.82
CA LYS A 177 -0.74 -13.77 12.40
C LYS A 177 -1.64 -14.39 11.32
N LEU A 178 -1.85 -13.68 10.21
CA LEU A 178 -2.56 -14.24 9.05
C LEU A 178 -1.81 -15.45 8.46
N SER A 179 -0.50 -15.34 8.25
CA SER A 179 0.33 -16.45 7.75
C SER A 179 0.30 -17.64 8.72
N GLU A 180 0.53 -17.41 10.01
CA GLU A 180 0.49 -18.41 11.08
C GLU A 180 -0.85 -19.16 11.13
N SER A 181 -1.98 -18.43 11.13
CA SER A 181 -3.33 -19.02 11.12
C SER A 181 -3.64 -19.88 9.88
N LYS A 182 -2.82 -19.76 8.84
CA LYS A 182 -2.92 -20.50 7.58
C LYS A 182 -1.74 -21.45 7.38
N GLN A 183 -1.14 -21.92 8.47
CA GLN A 183 -0.02 -22.86 8.47
C GLN A 183 1.18 -22.31 7.69
N TYR A 184 1.55 -21.06 7.98
CA TYR A 184 2.74 -20.39 7.44
C TYR A 184 2.79 -20.31 5.90
N LYS A 185 1.61 -20.20 5.26
CA LYS A 185 1.52 -19.92 3.82
C LYS A 185 1.99 -18.51 3.50
N SER A 186 2.63 -18.33 2.34
CA SER A 186 3.10 -17.02 1.88
C SER A 186 1.95 -16.03 1.69
N LEU A 187 2.21 -14.75 1.97
CA LEU A 187 1.23 -13.66 1.84
C LEU A 187 0.71 -13.56 0.41
N LYS A 188 1.56 -13.71 -0.61
CA LYS A 188 1.12 -13.73 -2.03
C LYS A 188 0.02 -14.77 -2.23
N SER A 189 0.20 -16.01 -1.77
CA SER A 189 -0.81 -17.07 -1.91
C SER A 189 -2.11 -16.82 -1.15
N LEU A 190 -2.07 -16.01 -0.09
CA LEU A 190 -3.22 -15.68 0.77
C LEU A 190 -3.98 -14.45 0.25
N ILE A 191 -3.26 -13.43 -0.23
CA ILE A 191 -3.80 -12.17 -0.74
C ILE A 191 -4.29 -12.36 -2.18
N GLU A 192 -3.53 -13.06 -3.02
CA GLU A 192 -3.94 -13.42 -4.38
C GLU A 192 -5.11 -14.40 -4.41
N LYS A 193 -5.62 -14.94 -3.31
CA LYS A 193 -6.91 -15.65 -3.33
C LYS A 193 -8.10 -14.70 -3.18
N LYS A 194 -7.89 -13.52 -2.59
CA LYS A 194 -8.94 -12.50 -2.39
C LYS A 194 -9.16 -11.66 -3.65
N GLU A 195 -8.12 -11.36 -4.42
CA GLU A 195 -8.23 -10.55 -5.64
C GLU A 195 -8.92 -11.23 -6.84
N PRO A 196 -8.62 -12.50 -7.22
CA PRO A 196 -9.22 -13.15 -8.37
C PRO A 196 -10.70 -13.40 -8.15
N GLN A 197 -11.16 -13.68 -6.94
CA GLN A 197 -12.60 -13.82 -6.71
C GLN A 197 -13.36 -12.51 -6.97
N LYS A 198 -12.78 -11.36 -6.58
CA LYS A 198 -13.38 -10.04 -6.87
C LYS A 198 -13.24 -9.69 -8.36
N LYS A 199 -12.06 -9.84 -8.95
CA LYS A 199 -11.80 -9.52 -10.37
C LYS A 199 -12.52 -10.47 -11.34
N GLN A 200 -12.65 -11.76 -11.03
CA GLN A 200 -13.44 -12.73 -11.82
C GLN A 200 -14.94 -12.46 -11.68
N LYS A 201 -15.46 -12.25 -10.47
CA LYS A 201 -16.87 -11.82 -10.32
C LYS A 201 -17.13 -10.51 -11.05
N GLN A 202 -16.20 -9.55 -11.02
CA GLN A 202 -16.34 -8.29 -11.73
C GLN A 202 -16.26 -8.46 -13.25
N LYS A 203 -15.35 -9.30 -13.77
CA LYS A 203 -15.29 -9.65 -15.21
C LYS A 203 -16.55 -10.41 -15.67
N GLN A 204 -17.07 -11.32 -14.86
CA GLN A 204 -18.33 -12.02 -15.15
C GLN A 204 -19.52 -11.06 -15.14
N LYS A 205 -19.61 -10.16 -14.16
CA LYS A 205 -20.62 -9.10 -14.14
C LYS A 205 -20.48 -8.16 -15.33
N GLN A 206 -19.26 -7.82 -15.73
CA GLN A 206 -19.00 -6.95 -16.88
C GLN A 206 -19.51 -7.56 -18.19
N LYS A 207 -19.51 -8.90 -18.34
CA LYS A 207 -20.15 -9.58 -19.49
C LYS A 207 -21.68 -9.47 -19.50
N LEU A 208 -22.30 -9.15 -18.36
CA LEU A 208 -23.75 -8.97 -18.28
C LEU A 208 -24.20 -7.56 -18.63
N TYR A 209 -23.28 -6.59 -18.68
CA TYR A 209 -23.60 -5.20 -18.99
C TYR A 209 -22.95 -4.77 -20.29
N HIS A 210 -23.76 -4.27 -21.21
CA HIS A 210 -23.27 -3.58 -22.40
C HIS A 210 -23.63 -2.10 -22.27
N GLY A 211 -22.73 -1.22 -22.68
CA GLY A 211 -22.97 0.21 -22.61
C GLY A 211 -21.81 1.02 -23.12
N LEU A 212 -22.07 2.29 -23.38
CA LEU A 212 -21.07 3.25 -23.82
C LEU A 212 -21.49 4.65 -23.39
N VAL A 213 -20.55 5.39 -22.80
CA VAL A 213 -20.71 6.83 -22.61
C VAL A 213 -20.22 7.52 -23.88
N GLY A 214 -21.15 7.80 -24.79
CA GLY A 214 -20.82 8.29 -26.13
C GLY A 214 -20.27 9.71 -26.13
N LYS A 215 -20.79 10.60 -25.28
CA LYS A 215 -20.42 12.02 -25.26
C LYS A 215 -20.44 12.57 -23.84
N ILE A 216 -19.41 13.35 -23.51
CA ILE A 216 -19.36 14.22 -22.34
C ILE A 216 -19.09 15.64 -22.84
N SER A 217 -19.78 16.62 -22.30
CA SER A 217 -19.48 18.05 -22.46
C SER A 217 -19.33 18.68 -21.08
N GLU A 218 -19.16 20.00 -21.01
CA GLU A 218 -18.99 20.72 -19.74
C GLU A 218 -20.13 20.48 -18.74
N ASN A 219 -21.35 20.25 -19.20
CA ASN A 219 -22.51 20.08 -18.31
C ASN A 219 -23.39 18.89 -18.70
N THR A 220 -22.99 18.05 -19.64
CA THR A 220 -23.88 16.98 -20.14
C THR A 220 -23.14 15.65 -20.24
N ILE A 221 -23.80 14.56 -19.85
CA ILE A 221 -23.37 13.18 -20.15
C ILE A 221 -24.46 12.49 -20.96
N ARG A 222 -24.06 11.87 -22.08
CA ARG A 222 -24.91 11.04 -22.92
C ARG A 222 -24.28 9.67 -23.16
N GLY A 223 -25.11 8.65 -23.07
CA GLY A 223 -24.68 7.27 -23.27
C GLY A 223 -25.84 6.30 -23.26
N TRP A 224 -25.52 5.03 -23.03
CA TRP A 224 -26.52 4.00 -22.80
C TRP A 224 -25.89 2.84 -22.01
N VAL A 225 -26.74 2.06 -21.34
CA VAL A 225 -26.37 0.82 -20.66
C VAL A 225 -27.56 -0.13 -20.58
N ILE A 226 -27.33 -1.39 -20.86
CA ILE A 226 -28.28 -2.49 -20.69
C ILE A 226 -27.67 -3.60 -19.84
N HIS A 227 -28.53 -4.35 -19.16
CA HIS A 227 -28.17 -5.61 -18.53
C HIS A 227 -28.74 -6.76 -19.37
N MET A 228 -27.89 -7.55 -20.01
CA MET A 228 -28.25 -8.54 -21.05
C MET A 228 -29.27 -9.61 -20.64
N LYS A 229 -29.53 -9.78 -19.34
CA LYS A 229 -30.51 -10.75 -18.81
C LYS A 229 -31.71 -10.12 -18.08
N ARG A 230 -31.85 -8.79 -18.10
CA ARG A 230 -32.87 -8.06 -17.32
C ARG A 230 -33.50 -6.98 -18.17
N SER A 231 -34.83 -6.89 -18.15
CA SER A 231 -35.57 -5.88 -18.92
C SER A 231 -35.69 -4.53 -18.19
N GLU A 232 -35.34 -4.46 -16.91
CA GLU A 232 -35.38 -3.22 -16.16
C GLU A 232 -34.23 -2.28 -16.54
N SER A 233 -34.52 -0.97 -16.61
CA SER A 233 -33.47 0.03 -16.81
C SER A 233 -32.48 0.04 -15.66
N VAL A 234 -31.19 0.11 -16.00
CA VAL A 234 -30.07 0.09 -15.06
C VAL A 234 -29.93 1.44 -14.37
N ILE A 235 -29.67 1.43 -13.06
CA ILE A 235 -29.27 2.63 -12.31
C ILE A 235 -27.75 2.78 -12.44
N VAL A 236 -27.29 4.00 -12.72
CA VAL A 236 -25.87 4.33 -12.79
C VAL A 236 -25.52 5.49 -11.87
N GLY A 237 -24.35 5.39 -11.22
CA GLY A 237 -23.71 6.48 -10.49
C GLY A 237 -22.66 7.16 -11.37
N ILE A 238 -22.66 8.49 -11.38
CA ILE A 238 -21.69 9.34 -12.07
C ILE A 238 -20.68 9.84 -11.03
N TYR A 239 -19.40 9.53 -11.22
CA TYR A 239 -18.32 9.89 -10.32
C TYR A 239 -17.36 10.85 -11.01
N LYS A 240 -16.93 11.88 -10.29
CA LYS A 240 -15.88 12.81 -10.71
C LYS A 240 -14.76 12.79 -9.68
N ASN A 241 -13.54 12.49 -10.13
CA ASN A 241 -12.33 12.43 -9.31
C ASN A 241 -12.50 11.52 -8.07
N GLY A 242 -13.30 10.44 -8.22
CA GLY A 242 -13.59 9.47 -7.17
C GLY A 242 -14.82 9.79 -6.31
N THR A 243 -15.39 10.99 -6.41
CA THR A 243 -16.58 11.41 -5.65
C THR A 243 -17.86 11.18 -6.44
N LEU A 244 -18.88 10.59 -5.82
CA LEU A 244 -20.21 10.42 -6.43
C LEU A 244 -20.87 11.80 -6.59
N LEU A 245 -21.25 12.14 -7.82
CA LEU A 245 -21.95 13.39 -8.13
C LEU A 245 -23.47 13.20 -8.18
N LYS A 246 -23.93 12.15 -8.87
CA LYS A 246 -25.36 11.90 -9.10
C LYS A 246 -25.62 10.45 -9.45
N GLU A 247 -26.77 9.95 -9.05
CA GLU A 247 -27.34 8.70 -9.53
C GLU A 247 -28.49 8.98 -10.51
N ILE A 248 -28.56 8.21 -11.59
CA ILE A 248 -29.62 8.32 -12.59
C ILE A 248 -30.05 6.94 -13.08
N LYS A 249 -31.30 6.84 -13.53
CA LYS A 249 -31.81 5.66 -14.22
C LYS A 249 -31.60 5.81 -15.73
N ALA A 250 -31.05 4.78 -16.37
CA ALA A 250 -30.84 4.76 -17.81
C ALA A 250 -32.15 4.41 -18.55
N ASP A 251 -33.16 5.28 -18.44
CA ASP A 251 -34.53 5.01 -18.89
C ASP A 251 -34.92 5.70 -20.20
N LYS A 252 -34.01 6.46 -20.82
CA LYS A 252 -34.31 7.15 -22.09
C LYS A 252 -34.42 6.14 -23.23
N MET A 253 -35.39 6.35 -24.11
CA MET A 253 -35.64 5.46 -25.24
C MET A 253 -34.50 5.52 -26.25
N ARG A 254 -34.03 4.34 -26.67
CA ARG A 254 -32.99 4.12 -27.69
C ARG A 254 -33.35 2.92 -28.56
N PRO A 255 -34.32 3.07 -29.49
CA PRO A 255 -34.72 1.99 -30.40
C PRO A 255 -33.56 1.49 -31.27
N ASP A 256 -32.63 2.38 -31.64
CA ASP A 256 -31.42 2.07 -32.39
C ASP A 256 -30.51 1.06 -31.63
N ILE A 257 -30.37 1.23 -30.31
CA ILE A 257 -29.62 0.28 -29.49
C ILE A 257 -30.39 -1.03 -29.33
N GLN A 258 -31.71 -0.97 -29.23
CA GLN A 258 -32.55 -2.17 -29.15
C GLN A 258 -32.37 -3.05 -30.38
N GLU A 259 -32.39 -2.44 -31.57
CA GLU A 259 -32.18 -3.12 -32.85
C GLU A 259 -30.80 -3.77 -32.94
N ILE A 260 -29.74 -3.05 -32.57
CA ILE A 260 -28.36 -3.56 -32.61
C ILE A 260 -28.14 -4.69 -31.60
N THR A 261 -28.74 -4.60 -30.42
CA THR A 261 -28.48 -5.54 -29.31
C THR A 261 -29.47 -6.68 -29.21
N GLY A 262 -30.61 -6.62 -29.90
CA GLY A 262 -31.72 -7.56 -29.78
C GLY A 262 -32.38 -7.56 -28.40
N HIS A 263 -32.18 -6.52 -27.59
CA HIS A 263 -32.65 -6.47 -26.22
C HIS A 263 -34.18 -6.29 -26.14
N SER A 264 -34.83 -6.84 -25.11
CA SER A 264 -36.30 -6.79 -24.99
C SER A 264 -36.87 -5.41 -24.68
N THR A 265 -36.02 -4.43 -24.36
CA THR A 265 -36.41 -3.05 -24.07
C THR A 265 -35.48 -2.06 -24.75
N SER A 266 -36.01 -0.91 -25.15
CA SER A 266 -35.25 0.26 -25.63
C SER A 266 -34.98 1.30 -24.54
N LYS A 267 -35.48 1.11 -23.30
CA LYS A 267 -35.24 2.03 -22.17
C LYS A 267 -33.87 1.80 -21.54
N CYS A 268 -32.83 2.31 -22.20
CA CYS A 268 -31.44 2.10 -21.83
C CYS A 268 -30.54 3.35 -21.96
N GLY A 269 -31.11 4.47 -22.39
CA GLY A 269 -30.36 5.70 -22.63
C GLY A 269 -30.03 6.44 -21.34
N ILE A 270 -28.78 6.88 -21.25
CA ILE A 270 -28.28 7.83 -20.25
C ILE A 270 -28.32 9.22 -20.87
N HIS A 271 -29.03 10.15 -20.24
CA HIS A 271 -28.98 11.56 -20.57
C HIS A 271 -29.17 12.38 -19.29
N ILE A 272 -28.14 13.14 -18.92
CA ILE A 272 -28.20 14.10 -17.83
C ILE A 272 -27.56 15.41 -18.27
N THR A 273 -28.20 16.51 -17.89
CA THR A 273 -27.69 17.87 -18.04
C THR A 273 -27.65 18.50 -16.65
N PHE A 274 -26.51 19.10 -16.31
CA PHE A 274 -26.31 19.89 -15.11
C PHE A 274 -26.57 21.36 -15.43
N GLU A 275 -27.07 22.11 -14.45
CA GLU A 275 -27.40 23.55 -14.62
C GLU A 275 -26.15 24.40 -14.89
N THR A 276 -24.99 23.96 -14.40
CA THR A 276 -23.71 24.63 -14.56
C THR A 276 -22.67 23.71 -15.20
N ALA A 277 -21.55 24.28 -15.62
CA ALA A 277 -20.39 23.52 -16.08
C ALA A 277 -19.79 22.70 -14.92
N VAL A 278 -19.90 21.38 -15.00
CA VAL A 278 -19.43 20.41 -14.00
C VAL A 278 -18.15 19.71 -14.45
N PHE A 279 -17.93 19.52 -15.75
CA PHE A 279 -16.84 18.72 -16.32
C PHE A 279 -15.86 19.59 -17.09
N LYS A 280 -14.58 19.24 -17.01
CA LYS A 280 -13.52 19.89 -17.79
C LYS A 280 -12.43 18.91 -18.19
N LYS A 281 -11.59 19.30 -19.14
CA LYS A 281 -10.39 18.54 -19.55
C LYS A 281 -9.52 18.23 -18.33
N GLY A 282 -9.04 16.98 -18.24
CA GLY A 282 -8.26 16.46 -17.11
C GLY A 282 -9.07 15.90 -15.94
N ASP A 283 -10.40 16.08 -15.92
CA ASP A 283 -11.25 15.40 -14.92
C ASP A 283 -11.26 13.88 -15.14
N LYS A 284 -11.23 13.12 -14.03
CA LYS A 284 -11.43 11.67 -14.07
C LYS A 284 -12.91 11.36 -13.86
N ILE A 285 -13.59 10.99 -14.94
CA ILE A 285 -15.02 10.69 -14.93
C ILE A 285 -15.26 9.18 -15.04
N GLU A 286 -16.02 8.62 -14.11
CA GLU A 286 -16.40 7.20 -14.11
C GLU A 286 -17.92 7.05 -14.01
N ILE A 287 -18.50 6.21 -14.86
CA ILE A 287 -19.93 5.88 -14.83
C ILE A 287 -20.03 4.42 -14.42
N LYS A 288 -20.67 4.14 -13.29
CA LYS A 288 -20.74 2.80 -12.70
C LYS A 288 -22.18 2.34 -12.59
N THR A 289 -22.47 1.10 -12.94
CA THR A 289 -23.78 0.49 -12.64
C THR A 289 -23.96 0.30 -11.14
N LEU A 290 -25.18 0.42 -10.64
CA LEU A 290 -25.54 0.20 -9.25
C LEU A 290 -26.56 -0.95 -9.14
N PRO A 291 -26.42 -1.84 -8.14
CA PRO A 291 -25.37 -1.88 -7.11
C PRO A 291 -24.07 -2.58 -7.59
N ASP A 292 -24.02 -3.05 -8.83
CA ASP A 292 -23.02 -4.01 -9.28
C ASP A 292 -21.61 -3.45 -9.52
N GLY A 293 -21.46 -2.13 -9.60
CA GLY A 293 -20.17 -1.44 -9.68
C GLY A 293 -19.41 -1.65 -10.99
N VAL A 294 -20.10 -2.00 -12.07
CA VAL A 294 -19.48 -2.20 -13.39
C VAL A 294 -19.24 -0.84 -14.05
N ILE A 295 -17.99 -0.55 -14.43
CA ILE A 295 -17.63 0.69 -15.11
C ILE A 295 -18.06 0.60 -16.58
N ILE A 296 -18.82 1.60 -17.03
CA ILE A 296 -19.24 1.77 -18.42
C ILE A 296 -18.11 2.46 -19.20
N PRO A 297 -17.67 1.92 -20.34
CA PRO A 297 -16.56 2.50 -21.10
C PRO A 297 -16.93 3.86 -21.68
N LEU A 298 -15.92 4.73 -21.77
CA LEU A 298 -16.02 6.02 -22.45
C LEU A 298 -15.78 5.83 -23.95
N GLY A 299 -16.69 6.38 -24.76
CA GLY A 299 -16.53 6.48 -26.21
C GLY A 299 -15.54 7.57 -26.61
N LYS A 300 -15.21 7.61 -27.91
CA LYS A 300 -14.18 8.49 -28.47
C LYS A 300 -14.39 9.97 -28.12
N GLN A 301 -15.59 10.51 -28.38
CA GLN A 301 -15.88 11.93 -28.12
C GLN A 301 -15.81 12.28 -26.63
N ALA A 302 -16.21 11.36 -25.74
CA ALA A 302 -16.08 11.56 -24.29
C ALA A 302 -14.60 11.61 -23.86
N LYS A 303 -13.75 10.75 -24.43
CA LYS A 303 -12.30 10.74 -24.16
C LYS A 303 -11.61 12.00 -24.69
N GLU A 304 -11.93 12.41 -25.92
CA GLU A 304 -11.39 13.63 -26.56
C GLU A 304 -11.71 14.86 -25.69
N PHE A 305 -12.96 15.01 -25.22
CA PHE A 305 -13.35 16.11 -24.34
C PHE A 305 -12.56 16.13 -23.02
N LEU A 306 -12.34 14.96 -22.42
CA LEU A 306 -11.58 14.83 -21.17
C LEU A 306 -10.07 14.94 -21.37
N GLY A 307 -9.57 14.92 -22.61
CA GLY A 307 -8.14 14.94 -22.93
C GLY A 307 -7.44 13.63 -22.59
N MET A 308 -8.09 12.49 -22.87
CA MET A 308 -7.59 11.13 -22.58
C MET A 308 -7.01 10.42 -23.81
N ASP A 309 -6.59 11.17 -24.84
CA ASP A 309 -5.99 10.62 -26.07
C ASP A 309 -4.52 10.24 -25.86
#